data_AF-N8UW15-F1
#
_entry.id   AF-N8UW15-F1
#
_cell.length_a   1.000
_cell.length_b   1.000
_cell.length_c   1.000
_cell.angle_alpha   90.00
_cell.angle_beta   90.00
_cell.angle_gamma   90.00
#
_symmetry.space_group_name_H-M   'P 1'
#
loop_
_entity.id
_entity.type
_entity.pdbx_description
1 polymer ?
#
loop_
_entity_poly.entity_id
_entity_poly.type
_entity_poly.pdbx_seq_one_letter_code
_entity_poly.pdbx_strand_id
1 'polypeptide(L)'
;MDNWKYALIASVVTILGMALVALLSKFKLWKISVIIFLISSIGFYIVVLLGCRSDNRGFDDGPWGAHGLFRELLNLEIILVSSGVGLFVTLLFFFSIIFSDNKR
;
A
#
# COMPACT_ATOMS: atom_id res chain seq x y z
N MET A 1 5.53 -12.73 -25.54
CA MET A 1 4.44 -13.64 -25.09
C MET A 1 4.25 -13.40 -23.59
N ASP A 2 3.97 -12.15 -23.22
CA ASP A 2 4.26 -11.62 -21.87
C ASP A 2 2.99 -11.33 -21.06
N ASN A 3 1.84 -11.22 -21.75
CA ASN A 3 0.55 -10.94 -21.14
C ASN A 3 0.06 -12.05 -20.19
N TRP A 4 0.45 -13.31 -20.43
CA TRP A 4 0.08 -14.44 -19.57
C TRP A 4 0.63 -14.31 -18.15
N LYS A 5 1.83 -13.73 -18.00
CA LYS A 5 2.44 -13.49 -16.69
C LYS A 5 1.65 -12.44 -15.91
N TYR A 6 1.23 -11.36 -16.56
CA TYR A 6 0.41 -10.32 -15.95
C TYR A 6 -0.98 -10.83 -15.59
N ALA A 7 -1.60 -11.64 -16.46
CA ALA A 7 -2.88 -12.27 -16.20
C ALA A 7 -2.84 -13.19 -14.97
N LEU A 8 -1.77 -13.97 -14.82
CA LEU A 8 -1.56 -14.85 -13.65
C LEU A 8 -1.32 -14.05 -12.37
N ILE A 9 -0.50 -12.98 -12.43
CA ILE A 9 -0.29 -12.11 -11.27
C ILE A 9 -1.61 -11.44 -10.85
N ALA A 10 -2.36 -10.92 -11.80
CA ALA A 10 -3.65 -10.28 -11.54
C ALA A 10 -4.65 -11.26 -10.92
N SER A 11 -4.72 -12.51 -11.40
CA SER A 11 -5.64 -13.51 -10.84
C SER A 11 -5.27 -13.88 -9.41
N VAL A 12 -3.99 -14.10 -9.11
CA VAL A 12 -3.50 -14.40 -7.75
C VAL A 12 -3.81 -13.24 -6.80
N VAL A 13 -3.53 -12.00 -7.22
CA VAL A 13 -3.81 -10.79 -6.43
C VAL A 13 -5.31 -10.64 -6.18
N THR A 14 -6.14 -10.95 -7.17
CA THR A 14 -7.61 -10.86 -7.05
C THR A 14 -8.14 -11.90 -6.05
N ILE A 15 -7.68 -13.15 -6.12
CA ILE A 15 -8.09 -14.21 -5.18
C ILE A 15 -7.68 -13.84 -3.75
N LEU A 16 -6.45 -13.36 -3.55
CA LEU A 16 -5.97 -12.91 -2.25
C LEU A 16 -6.80 -11.73 -1.72
N GLY A 17 -7.10 -10.75 -2.56
CA GLY A 17 -7.94 -9.59 -2.20
C GLY A 17 -9.33 -10.01 -1.74
N MET A 18 -9.99 -10.88 -2.51
CA MET A 18 -11.34 -11.38 -2.19
C MET A 18 -11.35 -12.22 -0.90
N ALA A 19 -10.34 -13.08 -0.70
CA ALA A 19 -10.19 -13.85 0.54
C ALA A 19 -10.00 -12.93 1.75
N LEU A 20 -9.21 -11.85 1.59
CA LEU A 20 -8.99 -10.87 2.64
C LEU A 20 -10.30 -10.12 2.98
N VAL A 21 -11.07 -9.68 1.98
CA VAL A 21 -12.38 -9.03 2.18
C VAL A 21 -13.33 -9.93 2.96
N ALA A 22 -13.44 -11.21 2.58
CA ALA A 22 -14.32 -12.17 3.25
C ALA A 22 -13.90 -12.50 4.69
N LEU A 23 -12.59 -12.49 4.98
CA LEU A 23 -12.08 -12.66 6.33
C LEU A 23 -12.37 -11.43 7.19
N LEU A 24 -12.18 -10.25 6.60
CA LEU A 24 -12.33 -8.97 7.29
C LEU A 24 -13.81 -8.61 7.52
N SER A 25 -14.76 -8.98 6.67
CA SER A 25 -16.18 -8.67 6.90
C SER A 25 -16.73 -9.16 8.26
N LYS A 26 -16.08 -10.15 8.89
CA LYS A 26 -16.47 -10.67 10.21
C LYS A 26 -16.13 -9.76 11.39
N PHE A 27 -15.28 -8.75 11.21
CA PHE A 27 -14.86 -7.85 12.30
C PHE A 27 -15.51 -6.47 12.18
N LYS A 28 -15.44 -5.67 13.25
CA LYS A 28 -15.94 -4.29 13.24
C LYS A 28 -15.22 -3.46 12.16
N LEU A 29 -15.97 -3.02 11.16
CA LEU A 29 -15.52 -2.23 9.99
C LEU A 29 -14.52 -1.11 10.31
N TRP A 30 -14.75 -0.35 11.39
CA TRP A 30 -13.86 0.76 11.73
C TRP A 30 -12.43 0.31 12.14
N LYS A 31 -12.28 -0.86 12.79
CA LYS A 31 -10.98 -1.38 13.23
C LYS A 31 -10.18 -1.84 12.02
N ILE A 32 -10.88 -2.48 11.09
CA ILE A 32 -10.30 -2.97 9.84
C ILE A 32 -9.84 -1.82 8.98
N SER A 33 -10.67 -0.78 8.86
CA SER A 33 -10.34 0.39 8.05
C SER A 33 -9.04 1.03 8.54
N VAL A 34 -8.86 1.17 9.86
CA VAL A 34 -7.62 1.68 10.45
C VAL A 34 -6.43 0.76 10.18
N ILE A 35 -6.61 -0.56 10.30
CA ILE A 35 -5.53 -1.54 10.06
C ILE A 35 -5.10 -1.53 8.58
N ILE A 36 -6.06 -1.56 7.65
CA ILE A 36 -5.78 -1.50 6.21
C ILE A 36 -5.09 -0.18 5.88
N PHE A 37 -5.56 0.93 6.43
CA PHE A 37 -4.98 2.24 6.22
C PHE A 37 -3.50 2.28 6.64
N LEU A 38 -3.20 1.78 7.84
CA LEU A 38 -1.83 1.75 8.35
C LEU A 38 -0.93 0.83 7.51
N ILE A 39 -1.37 -0.40 7.24
CA ILE A 39 -0.58 -1.38 6.48
C ILE A 39 -0.30 -0.88 5.05
N SER A 40 -1.32 -0.35 4.37
CA SER A 40 -1.19 0.15 3.01
C SER A 40 -0.33 1.41 2.94
N SER A 41 -0.51 2.36 3.87
CA SER A 41 0.30 3.58 3.93
C SER A 41 1.77 3.25 4.21
N ILE A 42 2.05 2.39 5.20
CA ILE A 42 3.42 1.98 5.56
C ILE A 42 4.05 1.19 4.43
N GLY A 43 3.32 0.24 3.83
CA GLY A 43 3.83 -0.56 2.71
C GLY A 43 4.20 0.31 1.52
N PHE A 44 3.34 1.25 1.14
CA PHE A 44 3.61 2.15 0.02
C PHE A 44 4.75 3.13 0.33
N TYR A 45 4.80 3.62 1.57
CA TYR A 45 5.90 4.46 2.05
C TYR A 45 7.26 3.76 1.92
N ILE A 46 7.35 2.50 2.33
CA ILE A 46 8.58 1.71 2.19
C ILE A 46 8.96 1.54 0.71
N VAL A 47 7.99 1.24 -0.17
CA VAL A 47 8.26 1.09 -1.61
C VAL A 47 8.81 2.37 -2.22
N VAL A 48 8.20 3.52 -1.91
CA VAL A 48 8.66 4.83 -2.40
C VAL A 48 10.05 5.14 -1.84
N LEU A 49 10.29 4.90 -0.55
CA LEU A 49 11.58 5.14 0.09
C LEU A 49 12.69 4.26 -0.52
N LEU A 50 12.40 2.99 -0.84
CA LEU A 50 13.34 2.11 -1.54
C LEU A 50 13.60 2.60 -2.98
N GLY A 51 12.57 3.09 -3.68
CA GLY A 51 12.69 3.68 -5.00
C GLY A 51 13.59 4.92 -5.02
N CYS A 52 13.31 5.89 -4.12
CA CYS A 52 14.14 7.09 -3.98
C CYS A 52 15.58 6.76 -3.61
N ARG A 53 15.80 5.78 -2.72
CA ARG A 53 17.14 5.31 -2.35
C ARG A 53 17.90 4.69 -3.53
N SER A 54 17.20 4.00 -4.42
CA SER A 54 17.77 3.47 -5.66
C SER A 54 18.21 4.59 -6.61
N ASP A 55 17.37 5.61 -6.80
CA ASP A 55 17.67 6.75 -7.67
C ASP A 55 18.82 7.61 -7.15
N ASN A 56 18.94 7.72 -5.82
CA ASN A 56 19.99 8.50 -5.16
C ASN A 56 21.33 7.77 -5.01
N ARG A 57 21.54 6.61 -5.66
CA ARG A 57 22.80 5.82 -5.63
C ARG A 57 23.25 5.37 -4.23
N GLY A 58 22.33 5.33 -3.27
CA GLY A 58 22.59 4.84 -1.92
C GLY A 58 23.37 5.78 -1.00
N PHE A 59 23.83 5.23 0.12
CA PHE A 59 24.42 5.98 1.24
C PHE A 59 25.88 6.40 0.99
N ASP A 60 26.57 5.65 0.14
CA ASP A 60 28.02 5.75 -0.07
C ASP A 60 28.40 6.67 -1.24
N ASP A 61 27.59 6.74 -2.31
CA ASP A 61 27.89 7.48 -3.55
C ASP A 61 26.83 8.54 -3.94
N GLY A 62 25.83 8.76 -3.07
CA GLY A 62 24.71 9.68 -3.32
C GLY A 62 24.99 11.12 -2.85
N PRO A 63 24.48 12.17 -3.53
CA PRO A 63 24.73 13.57 -3.18
C PRO A 63 24.20 13.99 -1.80
N TRP A 64 23.46 13.11 -1.11
CA TRP A 64 22.77 13.42 0.13
C TRP A 64 23.41 12.77 1.37
N GLY A 65 24.29 11.76 1.22
CA GLY A 65 24.96 11.07 2.33
C GLY A 65 24.02 10.61 3.47
N ALA A 66 24.55 10.50 4.70
CA ALA A 66 23.78 10.01 5.86
C ALA A 66 22.62 10.92 6.30
N HIS A 67 22.72 12.22 6.03
CA HIS A 67 21.65 13.20 6.28
C HIS A 67 20.52 13.11 5.26
N GLY A 68 20.79 12.56 4.08
CA GLY A 68 19.83 12.39 3.01
C GLY A 68 18.68 11.49 3.36
N LEU A 69 18.98 10.39 4.03
CA LEU A 69 18.00 9.38 4.38
C LEU A 69 16.99 9.93 5.38
N PHE A 70 17.42 10.71 6.38
CA PHE A 70 16.50 11.37 7.31
C PHE A 70 15.60 12.39 6.62
N ARG A 71 16.14 13.09 5.63
CA ARG A 71 15.40 14.09 4.83
C ARG A 71 14.40 13.43 3.87
N GLU A 72 14.72 12.26 3.31
CA GLU A 72 13.78 11.41 2.57
C GLU A 72 12.70 10.82 3.49
N LEU A 73 13.07 10.42 4.70
CA LEU A 73 12.13 9.83 5.67
C LEU A 73 11.08 10.85 6.12
N LEU A 74 11.50 12.10 6.33
CA LEU A 74 10.61 13.22 6.66
C LEU A 74 10.10 13.97 5.42
N ASN A 75 10.25 13.41 4.22
CA ASN A 75 9.74 14.06 3.03
C ASN A 75 8.20 14.07 3.07
N LEU A 76 7.65 15.27 3.23
CA LEU A 76 6.21 15.51 3.31
C LEU A 76 5.47 14.98 2.07
N GLU A 77 6.10 15.08 0.89
CA GLU A 77 5.51 14.59 -0.36
C GLU A 77 5.31 13.07 -0.33
N ILE A 78 6.34 12.33 0.11
CA ILE A 78 6.27 10.87 0.24
C ILE A 78 5.20 10.50 1.27
N ILE A 79 5.17 11.18 2.41
CA ILE A 79 4.16 10.95 3.46
C ILE A 79 2.74 11.22 2.94
N LEU A 80 2.53 12.31 2.20
CA LEU A 80 1.24 12.68 1.62
C LEU A 80 0.78 11.69 0.54
N VAL A 81 1.69 11.27 -0.34
CA VAL A 81 1.38 10.29 -1.39
C VAL A 81 1.05 8.93 -0.77
N SER A 82 1.86 8.46 0.18
CA SER A 82 1.64 7.18 0.86
C SER A 82 0.35 7.17 1.67
N SER A 83 0.05 8.26 2.39
CA SER A 83 -1.23 8.40 3.11
C SER A 83 -2.43 8.51 2.16
N GLY A 84 -2.29 9.21 1.04
CA GLY A 84 -3.32 9.29 0.00
C GLY A 84 -3.64 7.92 -0.60
N VAL A 85 -2.61 7.15 -0.96
CA VAL A 85 -2.77 5.76 -1.45
C VAL A 85 -3.39 4.88 -0.37
N GLY A 86 -2.93 5.01 0.88
CA GLY A 86 -3.49 4.22 1.97
C GLY A 86 -4.96 4.53 2.23
N LEU A 87 -5.38 5.80 2.16
CA LEU A 87 -6.79 6.19 2.24
C LEU A 87 -7.58 5.58 1.09
N PHE A 88 -7.07 5.67 -0.14
CA PHE A 88 -7.74 5.13 -1.32
C PHE A 88 -7.97 3.60 -1.21
N VAL A 89 -6.94 2.84 -0.86
CA VAL A 89 -7.05 1.37 -0.68
C VAL A 89 -8.03 1.04 0.45
N THR A 90 -8.00 1.81 1.53
CA THR A 90 -8.91 1.64 2.67
C THR A 90 -10.37 1.84 2.25
N LEU A 91 -10.66 2.88 1.47
CA LEU A 91 -11.99 3.15 0.94
C LEU A 91 -12.47 2.01 0.04
N LEU A 92 -11.61 1.47 -0.84
CA LEU A 92 -11.96 0.33 -1.68
C LEU A 92 -12.36 -0.90 -0.87
N PHE A 93 -11.59 -1.24 0.17
CA PHE A 93 -11.93 -2.35 1.07
C PHE A 93 -13.19 -2.06 1.88
N PHE A 94 -13.36 -0.84 2.37
CA PHE A 94 -14.54 -0.43 3.12
C PHE A 94 -15.81 -0.60 2.27
N PHE A 95 -15.82 -0.06 1.04
CA PHE A 95 -16.92 -0.25 0.10
C PHE A 95 -17.14 -1.72 -0.23
N SER A 96 -16.06 -2.49 -0.47
CA SER A 96 -16.17 -3.92 -0.78
C SER A 96 -16.82 -4.72 0.35
N ILE A 97 -16.48 -4.44 1.60
CA ILE A 97 -17.08 -5.10 2.76
C ILE A 97 -18.56 -4.69 2.91
N ILE A 98 -18.88 -3.39 2.80
CA ILE A 98 -20.27 -2.92 2.86
C ILE A 98 -21.14 -3.59 1.79
N PHE A 99 -20.68 -3.63 0.55
CA PHE A 99 -21.41 -4.30 -0.53
C PHE A 99 -21.50 -5.82 -0.35
N SER A 100 -20.51 -6.44 0.31
CA SER A 100 -20.55 -7.86 0.64
C SER A 100 -21.60 -8.17 1.71
N ASP A 101 -21.68 -7.35 2.76
CA ASP A 101 -22.65 -7.55 3.85
C ASP A 101 -24.08 -7.22 3.41
N ASN A 102 -24.28 -6.23 2.55
CA ASN A 102 -25.60 -5.84 2.04
C ASN A 102 -26.23 -6.87 1.08
N LYS A 103 -25.50 -7.93 0.70
CA LYS A 103 -26.01 -9.05 -0.11
C LYS A 103 -26.50 -10.24 0.73
N ARG A 104 -26.35 -10.17 2.06
CA ARG A 104 -26.86 -11.17 3.01
C ARG A 104 -28.24 -10.78 3.52
#